data_AF-A0A1F5R786-F1
#
_entry.id   AF-A0A1F5R786-F1
#
_cell.length_a   1.000
_cell.length_b   1.000
_cell.length_c   1.000
_cell.angle_alpha   90.00
_cell.angle_beta   90.00
_cell.angle_gamma   90.00
#
_symmetry.space_group_name_H-M   'P 1'
#
loop_
_entity.id
_entity.type
_entity.pdbx_description
1 polymer ?
#
loop_
_entity_poly.entity_id
_entity_poly.type
_entity_poly.pdbx_seq_one_letter_code
_entity_poly.pdbx_strand_id
1 'polypeptide(L)'
;MNAYETVIILDPATDDAGLETEIQKVSELIKQQGGETVNVERWGRRKMAYPLNKRHDGNYLCIQFNAPAGAPKALDRICRLNENVVRHLIIKGHIATTTPVPVEAVPVESKAPAKGSE
;
A
#
# COMPACT_ATOMS: atom_id res chain seq x y z
N MET A 1 -15.52 6.10 -12.92
CA MET A 1 -14.74 5.96 -11.67
C MET A 1 -13.46 6.76 -11.82
N ASN A 2 -12.95 7.33 -10.73
CA ASN A 2 -11.71 8.09 -10.75
C ASN A 2 -10.61 7.25 -10.09
N ALA A 3 -9.41 7.42 -10.62
CA ALA A 3 -8.17 6.95 -10.02
C ALA A 3 -7.81 7.82 -8.80
N TYR A 4 -7.50 7.16 -7.69
CA TYR A 4 -7.00 7.78 -6.48
C TYR A 4 -5.77 7.05 -5.96
N GLU A 5 -4.93 7.81 -5.30
CA GLU A 5 -3.79 7.30 -4.55
C GLU A 5 -3.88 7.88 -3.13
N THR A 6 -3.74 7.01 -2.14
CA THR A 6 -3.67 7.41 -0.73
C THR A 6 -2.36 6.95 -0.14
N VAL A 7 -1.62 7.91 0.42
CA VAL A 7 -0.45 7.65 1.25
C VAL A 7 -0.84 7.80 2.71
N ILE A 8 -0.56 6.79 3.52
CA ILE A 8 -0.83 6.74 4.96
C ILE A 8 0.49 6.57 5.69
N ILE A 9 0.69 7.38 6.74
CA ILE A 9 1.78 7.26 7.69
C ILE A 9 1.20 6.72 8.99
N LEU A 10 1.58 5.50 9.34
CA LEU A 10 1.19 4.83 10.58
C LEU A 10 2.25 5.01 11.68
N ASP A 11 1.85 4.79 12.93
CA ASP A 11 2.76 4.78 14.08
C ASP A 11 3.94 3.81 13.81
N PRO A 12 5.20 4.23 14.06
CA PRO A 12 6.37 3.36 13.91
C PRO A 12 6.36 2.13 14.84
N ALA A 13 5.54 2.13 15.90
CA ALA A 13 5.33 0.99 16.79
C ALA A 13 4.37 -0.06 16.23
N THR A 14 3.66 0.22 15.12
CA THR A 14 2.81 -0.77 14.45
C THR A 14 3.68 -1.86 13.83
N ASP A 15 3.38 -3.11 14.18
CA ASP A 15 4.01 -4.32 13.64
C ASP A 15 3.40 -4.72 12.30
N ASP A 16 3.99 -5.72 11.63
CA ASP A 16 3.51 -6.18 10.32
C ASP A 16 2.06 -6.68 10.36
N ALA A 17 1.62 -7.31 11.47
CA ALA A 17 0.24 -7.74 11.64
C ALA A 17 -0.73 -6.56 11.77
N GLY A 18 -0.33 -5.50 12.48
CA GLY A 18 -1.06 -4.24 12.51
C GLY A 18 -1.14 -3.57 11.14
N LEU A 19 -0.05 -3.59 10.36
CA LEU A 19 -0.04 -3.05 9.00
C LEU A 19 -1.03 -3.78 8.09
N GLU A 20 -1.04 -5.11 8.11
CA GLU A 20 -2.01 -5.93 7.37
C GLU A 20 -3.45 -5.60 7.75
N THR A 21 -3.70 -5.47 9.06
CA THR A 21 -5.02 -5.12 9.58
C THR A 21 -5.49 -3.76 9.06
N GLU A 22 -4.61 -2.77 9.02
CA GLU A 22 -4.91 -1.45 8.51
C GLU A 22 -5.14 -1.45 6.98
N ILE A 23 -4.33 -2.20 6.23
CA ILE A 23 -4.52 -2.40 4.79
C ILE A 23 -5.89 -3.02 4.51
N GLN A 24 -6.27 -4.04 5.28
CA GLN A 24 -7.54 -4.73 5.11
C GLN A 24 -8.72 -3.80 5.42
N LYS A 25 -8.67 -3.04 6.53
CA LYS A 25 -9.70 -2.05 6.88
C LYS A 25 -9.89 -1.00 5.78
N VAL A 26 -8.79 -0.45 5.26
CA VAL A 26 -8.85 0.56 4.20
C VAL A 26 -9.40 -0.04 2.90
N SER A 27 -8.95 -1.25 2.53
CA SER A 27 -9.45 -1.95 1.35
C SER A 27 -10.93 -2.28 1.44
N GLU A 28 -11.41 -2.69 2.62
CA GLU A 28 -12.82 -2.96 2.86
C GLU A 28 -13.66 -1.69 2.80
N LEU A 29 -13.18 -0.59 3.36
CA LEU A 29 -13.85 0.71 3.24
C LEU A 29 -13.96 1.18 1.79
N ILE A 30 -12.90 1.00 0.99
CA ILE A 30 -12.92 1.31 -0.44
C ILE A 30 -13.99 0.47 -1.15
N LYS A 31 -14.07 -0.83 -0.87
CA LYS A 31 -15.10 -1.72 -1.41
C LYS A 31 -16.52 -1.31 -1.00
N GLN A 32 -16.74 -0.94 0.26
CA GLN A 32 -18.04 -0.46 0.75
C GLN A 32 -18.50 0.82 0.06
N GLN A 33 -17.56 1.67 -0.38
CA GLN A 33 -17.85 2.87 -1.16
C GLN A 33 -18.01 2.61 -2.67
N GLY A 34 -18.03 1.35 -3.10
CA GLY A 34 -18.15 0.97 -4.50
C GLY A 34 -16.86 1.19 -5.30
N GLY A 35 -15.71 1.16 -4.64
CA GLY A 35 -14.38 1.20 -5.26
C GLY A 35 -13.66 -0.15 -5.24
N GLU A 36 -12.51 -0.18 -5.91
CA GLU A 36 -11.64 -1.34 -6.04
C GLU A 36 -10.19 -0.93 -5.80
N THR A 37 -9.49 -1.69 -4.94
CA THR A 37 -8.05 -1.53 -4.71
C THR A 37 -7.27 -2.11 -5.89
N VAL A 38 -6.37 -1.32 -6.48
CA VAL A 38 -5.56 -1.69 -7.65
C VAL A 38 -4.19 -2.19 -7.22
N ASN A 39 -3.52 -1.46 -6.32
CA ASN A 39 -2.19 -1.83 -5.85
C ASN A 39 -1.99 -1.36 -4.39
N VAL A 40 -1.20 -2.11 -3.64
CA VAL A 40 -0.81 -1.78 -2.27
C VAL A 40 0.70 -1.92 -2.15
N GLU A 41 1.36 -0.80 -1.90
CA GLU A 41 2.82 -0.75 -1.72
C GLU A 41 3.18 -0.44 -0.27
N ARG A 42 4.01 -1.30 0.31
CA ARG A 42 4.56 -1.11 1.66
C ARG A 42 5.94 -0.53 1.54
N TRP A 43 6.07 0.74 1.94
CA TRP A 43 7.35 1.43 1.93
C TRP A 43 8.15 1.21 3.22
N GLY A 44 7.50 0.66 4.26
CA GLY A 44 8.10 0.35 5.55
C GLY A 44 8.41 1.58 6.39
N ARG A 45 9.25 1.41 7.41
CA ARG A 45 9.63 2.47 8.33
C ARG A 45 10.58 3.45 7.66
N ARG A 46 10.22 4.74 7.65
CA ARG A 46 11.07 5.82 7.14
C ARG A 46 11.11 6.99 8.12
N LYS A 47 12.26 7.67 8.16
CA LYS A 47 12.46 8.87 8.98
C LYS A 47 11.82 10.09 8.32
N MET A 48 11.02 10.83 9.08
CA MET A 48 10.38 12.06 8.66
C MET A 48 11.35 13.25 8.75
N ALA A 49 11.17 14.26 7.89
CA ALA A 49 12.01 15.47 7.91
C ALA A 49 11.84 16.30 9.20
N TYR A 50 10.65 16.24 9.81
CA TYR A 50 10.33 16.90 11.07
C TYR A 50 9.44 15.99 11.92
N PRO A 51 9.44 16.14 13.25
CA PRO A 51 8.61 15.31 14.12
C PRO A 51 7.13 15.62 13.88
N LEU A 52 6.33 14.57 13.72
CA LEU A 52 4.87 14.66 13.63
C LEU A 52 4.26 13.91 14.81
N ASN A 53 3.39 14.57 15.58
CA ASN A 53 2.84 14.04 16.83
C ASN A 53 3.92 13.46 17.77
N LYS A 54 5.06 14.17 17.89
CA LYS A 54 6.24 13.77 18.69
C LYS A 54 6.98 12.51 18.20
N ARG A 55 6.68 12.02 16.99
CA ARG A 55 7.35 10.86 16.35
C ARG A 55 8.27 11.34 15.23
N HIS A 56 9.48 10.79 15.14
CA HIS A 56 10.45 11.10 14.09
C HIS A 56 10.43 10.11 12.92
N ASP A 57 9.87 8.92 13.13
CA ASP A 57 9.73 7.87 12.13
C ASP A 57 8.26 7.50 11.97
N GLY A 58 7.91 6.92 10.84
CA GLY A 58 6.59 6.35 10.59
C GLY A 58 6.65 5.23 9.56
N ASN A 59 5.65 4.35 9.60
CA ASN A 59 5.49 3.30 8.62
C ASN A 59 4.66 3.83 7.44
N TYR A 60 5.25 3.85 6.25
CA TYR A 60 4.63 4.38 5.05
C TYR A 60 3.91 3.29 4.26
N LEU A 61 2.68 3.59 3.89
CA LEU A 61 1.82 2.74 3.08
C LEU A 61 1.23 3.57 1.93
N CYS A 62 1.34 3.06 0.71
CA CYS A 62 0.68 3.63 -0.46
C CYS A 62 -0.38 2.66 -0.98
N ILE A 63 -1.60 3.16 -1.19
CA ILE A 63 -2.72 2.39 -1.72
C ILE A 63 -3.26 3.12 -2.94
N GLN A 64 -3.25 2.44 -4.07
CA GLN A 64 -3.84 2.90 -5.32
C GLN A 64 -5.19 2.22 -5.51
N PHE A 65 -6.22 2.98 -5.82
CA PHE A 65 -7.59 2.45 -5.95
C PHE A 65 -8.44 3.26 -6.91
N ASN A 66 -9.44 2.61 -7.49
CA ASN A 66 -10.48 3.22 -8.29
C ASN A 66 -11.74 3.37 -7.45
N ALA A 67 -12.35 4.56 -7.44
CA ALA A 67 -13.57 4.77 -6.65
C ALA A 67 -14.48 5.87 -7.23
N PRO A 68 -15.75 5.96 -6.80
CA PRO A 68 -16.59 7.11 -7.09
C PRO A 68 -16.11 8.37 -6.36
N ALA A 69 -16.60 9.54 -6.78
CA ALA A 69 -16.19 10.84 -6.24
C ALA A 69 -16.47 11.03 -4.73
N GLY A 70 -17.37 10.24 -4.14
CA GLY A 70 -17.69 10.29 -2.70
C GLY A 70 -16.71 9.54 -1.80
N ALA A 71 -15.96 8.56 -2.32
CA ALA A 71 -15.10 7.70 -1.52
C ALA A 71 -13.96 8.43 -0.78
N PRO A 72 -13.25 9.41 -1.39
CA PRO A 72 -12.19 10.15 -0.69
C PRO A 72 -12.65 10.81 0.61
N LYS A 73 -13.88 11.33 0.65
CA LYS A 73 -14.43 11.99 1.85
C LYS A 73 -14.70 11.00 2.98
N ALA A 74 -15.17 9.79 2.64
CA ALA A 74 -15.37 8.73 3.62
C ALA A 74 -14.04 8.22 4.17
N LEU A 75 -13.04 8.02 3.30
CA LEU A 75 -11.69 7.59 3.67
C LEU A 75 -10.99 8.64 4.55
N ASP A 76 -11.06 9.92 4.20
CA ASP A 76 -10.52 11.02 5.04
C ASP A 76 -11.12 11.00 6.45
N ARG A 77 -12.44 10.78 6.59
CA ARG A 77 -13.09 10.73 7.90
C ARG A 77 -12.58 9.56 8.74
N ILE A 78 -12.46 8.37 8.16
CA ILE A 78 -12.00 7.16 8.88
C ILE A 78 -10.53 7.30 9.27
N CYS A 79 -9.68 7.78 8.36
CA CYS A 79 -8.26 8.01 8.65
C CYS A 79 -8.05 9.02 9.78
N ARG A 80 -8.88 10.07 9.86
CA ARG A 80 -8.81 11.05 10.97
C ARG A 80 -9.25 10.49 12.32
N LEU A 81 -10.19 9.54 12.33
CA LEU A 81 -10.68 8.90 13.56
C LEU A 81 -9.73 7.82 14.07
N ASN A 82 -8.79 7.38 13.24
CA ASN A 82 -7.87 6.33 13.57
C ASN A 82 -6.60 6.90 14.23
N GLU A 83 -6.43 6.63 15.52
CA GLU A 83 -5.31 7.15 16.32
C GLU A 83 -3.94 6.60 15.87
N ASN A 84 -3.93 5.45 15.16
CA ASN A 84 -2.72 4.87 14.60
C ASN A 84 -2.23 5.64 13.36
N VAL A 85 -3.10 6.40 12.70
CA VAL A 85 -2.76 7.20 11.53
C VAL A 85 -2.18 8.53 12.00
N VAL A 86 -0.90 8.74 11.74
CA VAL A 86 -0.20 10.00 12.05
C VAL A 86 -0.52 11.05 10.99
N ARG A 87 -0.59 10.63 9.72
CA ARG A 87 -0.94 11.49 8.59
C ARG A 87 -1.48 10.65 7.45
N HIS A 88 -2.38 11.24 6.67
CA HIS A 88 -2.80 10.69 5.39
C HIS A 88 -2.85 11.80 4.34
N LEU A 89 -2.68 11.41 3.09
CA LEU A 89 -2.83 12.28 1.93
C LEU A 89 -3.54 11.49 0.84
N ILE A 90 -4.67 12.01 0.38
CA ILE A 90 -5.46 11.43 -0.71
C ILE A 90 -5.31 12.35 -1.91
N ILE A 91 -4.82 11.82 -3.01
CA ILE A 91 -4.60 12.55 -4.27
C ILE A 91 -5.47 11.92 -5.34
N LYS A 92 -6.17 12.77 -6.10
CA LYS A 92 -6.77 12.35 -7.37
C LYS A 92 -5.64 12.29 -8.40
N GLY A 93 -5.19 11.08 -8.70
CA GLY A 93 -4.05 10.83 -9.55
C GLY A 93 -4.42 10.18 -10.87
N HIS A 94 -3.40 9.93 -11.68
CA HIS A 94 -3.45 8.96 -12.75
C HIS A 94 -2.79 7.70 -12.20
N ILE A 95 -3.52 6.59 -12.07
CA ILE A 95 -2.87 5.31 -11.79
C ILE A 95 -2.03 5.05 -13.04
N ALA A 96 -0.71 5.16 -12.92
CA ALA A 96 0.16 4.62 -13.94
C ALA A 96 -0.18 3.14 -13.97
N THR A 97 -0.89 2.72 -15.01
CA THR A 97 -1.07 1.31 -15.31
C THR A 97 0.34 0.81 -15.55
N THR A 98 1.03 0.39 -14.49
CA THR A 98 2.14 -0.52 -14.69
C THR A 98 1.45 -1.72 -15.30
N THR A 99 1.54 -1.81 -16.63
CA THR A 99 1.43 -3.08 -17.32
C THR A 99 2.18 -4.06 -16.41
N PRO A 100 1.57 -5.15 -15.94
CA PRO A 100 2.38 -6.22 -15.41
C PRO A 100 3.30 -6.56 -16.58
N VAL A 101 4.57 -6.14 -16.51
CA VAL A 101 5.58 -6.79 -17.31
C VAL A 101 5.35 -8.25 -16.96
N PRO A 102 4.95 -9.11 -17.92
CA PRO A 102 4.92 -10.53 -17.64
C PRO A 102 6.29 -10.80 -17.02
N VAL A 103 6.30 -11.29 -15.78
CA VAL A 103 7.48 -11.94 -15.27
C VAL A 103 7.70 -13.10 -16.23
N GLU A 104 8.42 -12.83 -17.33
CA GLU A 104 9.05 -13.82 -18.15
C GLU A 104 9.76 -14.71 -17.15
N ALA A 105 9.23 -15.92 -17.03
CA ALA A 105 9.86 -17.00 -16.35
C ALA A 105 11.25 -17.13 -16.97
N VAL A 106 12.26 -16.54 -16.32
CA VAL A 106 13.64 -16.91 -16.56
C VAL A 106 13.68 -18.39 -16.16
N PRO A 107 13.85 -19.32 -17.11
CA PRO A 107 13.92 -20.72 -16.78
C PRO A 107 15.13 -20.90 -15.88
N VAL A 108 14.93 -21.54 -14.74
CA VAL A 108 16.02 -22.12 -13.96
C VAL A 108 16.69 -23.13 -14.89
N GLU A 109 17.77 -22.71 -15.56
CA GLU A 109 18.59 -23.62 -16.33
C GLU A 109 19.31 -24.52 -15.34
N SER A 110 18.76 -25.72 -15.22
CA SER A 110 19.31 -26.89 -14.59
C SER A 110 20.68 -27.20 -15.18
N LYS A 111 21.75 -26.95 -14.41
CA LYS A 111 23.02 -27.66 -14.61
C LYS A 111 23.20 -28.70 -13.52
N ALA A 112 22.60 -29.86 -13.75
CA ALA A 112 23.08 -31.11 -13.19
C ALA A 112 24.43 -31.44 -13.87
N PRO A 113 25.50 -31.77 -13.14
CA PRO A 113 26.55 -32.59 -13.69
C PRO A 113 26.16 -34.06 -13.53
N ALA A 114 26.04 -34.72 -14.69
CA ALA A 114 25.71 -36.11 -14.87
C ALA A 114 26.65 -37.06 -14.13
N LYS A 115 26.10 -38.18 -13.65
CA LYS A 115 26.82 -39.42 -13.33
C LYS A 115 26.85 -40.29 -14.60
N GLY A 116 28.02 -40.81 -14.95
CA GLY A 116 28.26 -41.82 -16.00
C GLY A 116 29.68 -41.67 -16.54
N SER A 117 30.64 -42.45 -16.03
CA SER A 117 31.04 -43.77 -16.58
C SER A 117 32.13 -43.65 -17.65
N GLU A 118 33.38 -43.85 -17.23
CA GLU A 118 34.34 -44.75 -17.85
C GLU A 118 35.07 -45.50 -16.72
#